data_AF-A0A0Q8P6I8-F1
#
_entry.id   AF-A0A0Q8P6I8-F1
#
_cell.length_a   1.000
_cell.length_b   1.000
_cell.length_c   1.000
_cell.angle_alpha   90.00
_cell.angle_beta   90.00
_cell.angle_gamma   90.00
#
_symmetry.space_group_name_H-M   'P 1'
#
loop_
_entity.id
_entity.type
_entity.pdbx_description
1 polymer ?
#
loop_
_entity_poly.entity_id
_entity_poly.type
_entity_poly.pdbx_seq_one_letter_code
_entity_poly.pdbx_strand_id
1 'polypeptide(L)'
;MTRELNIICNACKKPIDDQTGTLWVSNPDLNNYQDAQAAWETRNTMTLPGGAEIVVVNAADLIDHPRRAQWRAHHDACHGETVTTVYEIQAHRLKTWADLVSWTAHLMEKDWLGDTDWAPLLDAATRGESGTIVPASVPNLNA
;
A
#
# COMPACT_ATOMS: atom_id res chain seq x y z
N MET A 1 -3.17 7.94 -25.46
CA MET A 1 -3.47 6.70 -24.70
C MET A 1 -4.72 6.95 -23.88
N THR A 2 -5.65 6.01 -23.86
CA THR A 2 -6.90 6.09 -23.09
C THR A 2 -6.59 5.79 -21.62
N ARG A 3 -7.18 6.54 -20.69
CA ARG A 3 -7.02 6.29 -19.24
C ARG A 3 -7.82 5.05 -18.85
N GLU A 4 -7.17 4.09 -18.21
CA GLU A 4 -7.78 2.83 -17.72
C GLU A 4 -7.94 2.83 -16.20
N LEU A 5 -7.18 3.66 -15.49
CA LEU A 5 -7.18 3.78 -14.04
C LEU A 5 -7.44 5.22 -13.61
N ASN A 6 -8.24 5.39 -12.57
CA ASN A 6 -8.38 6.65 -11.85
C ASN A 6 -7.77 6.51 -10.45
N ILE A 7 -6.94 7.47 -10.07
CA ILE A 7 -6.49 7.62 -8.70
C ILE A 7 -7.50 8.48 -7.96
N ILE A 8 -7.95 8.06 -6.79
CA ILE A 8 -8.96 8.73 -5.98
C ILE A 8 -8.31 9.32 -4.74
N CYS A 9 -8.51 10.62 -4.51
CA CYS A 9 -7.98 11.30 -3.34
C CYS A 9 -8.65 10.77 -2.06
N ASN A 10 -7.85 10.29 -1.10
CA ASN A 10 -8.36 9.75 0.15
C ASN A 10 -9.01 10.80 1.06
N ALA A 11 -8.66 12.08 0.90
CA ALA A 11 -9.27 13.17 1.67
C ALA A 11 -10.63 13.62 1.11
N CYS A 12 -10.67 14.07 -0.16
CA CYS A 12 -11.88 14.66 -0.74
C CYS A 12 -12.76 13.67 -1.52
N LYS A 13 -12.29 12.42 -1.70
CA LYS A 13 -12.97 11.32 -2.42
C LYS A 13 -13.25 11.62 -3.91
N LYS A 14 -12.56 12.61 -4.48
CA LYS A 14 -12.65 12.94 -5.91
C LYS A 14 -11.48 12.34 -6.69
N PRO A 15 -11.67 12.05 -7.99
CA PRO A 15 -10.56 11.66 -8.85
C PRO A 15 -9.45 12.71 -8.89
N ILE A 16 -8.22 12.24 -8.93
CA ILE A 16 -7.03 13.02 -9.18
C ILE A 16 -6.86 13.16 -10.69
N ASP A 17 -6.75 14.39 -11.16
CA ASP A 17 -6.55 14.68 -12.57
C ASP A 17 -5.09 14.46 -12.99
N ASP A 18 -4.80 14.70 -14.26
CA ASP A 18 -3.48 14.44 -14.84
C ASP A 18 -2.40 15.46 -14.41
N GLN A 19 -2.70 16.45 -13.56
CA GLN A 19 -1.78 17.56 -13.31
C GLN A 19 -1.35 17.71 -11.86
N THR A 20 -2.18 17.35 -10.88
CA THR A 20 -1.87 17.61 -9.46
C THR A 20 -2.26 16.46 -8.56
N GLY A 21 -1.29 15.86 -7.87
CA GLY A 21 -1.51 14.81 -6.87
C GLY A 21 -0.60 13.58 -6.99
N THR A 22 -0.45 12.90 -5.86
CA THR A 22 0.49 11.80 -5.68
C THR A 22 -0.17 10.62 -4.99
N LEU A 23 0.28 9.41 -5.33
CA LEU A 23 0.11 8.18 -4.57
C LEU A 23 1.39 7.95 -3.75
N TRP A 24 1.29 7.80 -2.44
CA TRP A 24 2.44 7.83 -1.54
C TRP A 24 2.25 6.92 -0.34
N VAL A 25 3.35 6.60 0.35
CA VAL A 25 3.36 5.89 1.63
C VAL A 25 4.21 6.65 2.65
N SER A 26 3.71 6.72 3.89
CA SER A 26 4.26 7.51 4.99
C SER A 26 5.49 6.84 5.61
N ASN A 27 6.57 7.60 5.82
CA ASN A 27 7.74 7.11 6.55
C ASN A 27 7.42 6.83 8.04
N PRO A 28 6.69 7.70 8.75
CA PRO A 28 6.18 7.38 10.07
C PRO A 28 5.35 6.08 10.13
N ASP A 29 4.48 5.83 9.16
CA ASP A 29 3.63 4.62 9.21
C ASP A 29 4.45 3.35 8.96
N LEU A 30 5.46 3.42 8.08
CA LEU A 30 6.39 2.32 7.83
C LEU A 30 7.20 1.99 9.09
N ASN A 31 7.81 3.00 9.70
CA ASN A 31 8.58 2.81 10.93
C ASN A 31 7.71 2.24 12.06
N ASN A 32 6.50 2.78 12.25
CA ASN A 32 5.56 2.29 13.24
C ASN A 32 5.19 0.82 13.00
N TYR A 33 5.00 0.41 11.74
CA TYR A 33 4.74 -0.99 11.41
C TYR A 33 5.94 -1.87 11.75
N GLN A 34 7.16 -1.48 11.36
CA GLN A 34 8.37 -2.25 11.60
C GLN A 34 8.65 -2.43 13.10
N ASP A 35 8.51 -1.36 13.89
CA ASP A 35 8.66 -1.41 15.35
C ASP A 35 7.60 -2.33 15.99
N ALA A 36 6.34 -2.20 15.56
CA ALA A 36 5.26 -3.04 16.05
C ALA A 36 5.41 -4.51 15.63
N GLN A 37 5.91 -4.77 14.42
CA GLN A 37 6.20 -6.10 13.90
C GLN A 37 7.30 -6.77 14.72
N ALA A 38 8.42 -6.07 14.94
CA ALA A 38 9.51 -6.59 15.78
C ALA A 38 9.05 -6.87 17.22
N ALA A 39 8.23 -6.00 17.80
CA ALA A 39 7.66 -6.21 19.14
C ALA A 39 6.65 -7.37 19.17
N TRP A 40 5.87 -7.56 18.11
CA TRP A 40 4.97 -8.70 17.97
C TRP A 40 5.74 -10.01 17.82
N GLU A 41 6.76 -10.06 16.97
CA GLU A 41 7.62 -11.25 16.78
C GLU A 41 8.33 -11.63 18.07
N THR A 42 8.90 -10.65 18.78
CA THR A 42 9.57 -10.89 20.07
C THR A 42 8.63 -11.54 21.10
N ARG A 43 7.38 -11.06 21.18
CA ARG A 43 6.37 -11.63 22.11
C ARG A 43 5.91 -13.03 21.74
N ASN A 44 5.96 -13.37 20.44
CA ASN A 44 5.48 -14.64 19.90
C ASN A 44 6.62 -15.62 19.60
N THR A 45 7.86 -15.26 19.87
CA THR A 45 9.01 -16.13 19.65
C THR A 45 9.21 -17.05 20.84
N MET A 46 9.27 -18.35 20.55
CA MET A 46 9.63 -19.39 21.50
C MET A 46 10.95 -20.04 21.08
N THR A 47 11.87 -20.19 22.04
CA THR A 47 13.10 -20.96 21.85
C THR A 47 12.83 -22.44 22.14
N LEU A 48 13.07 -23.29 21.15
CA LEU A 48 13.00 -24.74 21.26
C LEU A 48 14.25 -25.31 21.95
N PRO A 49 14.16 -26.52 22.53
CA PRO A 49 15.34 -27.28 22.93
C PRO A 49 16.30 -27.45 21.75
N GLY A 50 17.55 -27.00 21.90
CA GLY A 50 18.54 -26.94 20.82
C GLY A 50 18.77 -25.53 20.24
N GLY A 51 18.07 -24.51 20.74
CA GLY A 51 18.34 -23.10 20.42
C GLY A 51 17.68 -22.57 19.15
N ALA A 52 16.82 -23.36 18.50
CA ALA A 52 16.04 -22.90 17.37
C ALA A 52 14.90 -21.98 17.84
N GLU A 53 14.76 -20.82 17.21
CA GLU A 53 13.66 -19.89 17.47
C GLU A 53 12.53 -20.12 16.47
N ILE A 54 11.30 -20.19 16.96
CA ILE A 54 10.08 -20.27 16.15
C ILE A 54 9.09 -19.21 16.59
N VAL A 55 8.36 -18.64 15.62
CA VAL A 55 7.22 -17.77 15.92
C VAL A 55 5.99 -18.65 16.08
N VAL A 56 5.42 -18.67 17.29
CA VAL A 56 4.20 -19.42 17.62
C VAL A 56 3.06 -18.42 17.74
N VAL A 57 2.07 -18.55 16.86
CA VAL A 57 0.96 -17.59 16.76
C VAL A 57 -0.33 -18.29 17.13
N ASN A 58 -1.03 -17.79 18.16
CA ASN A 58 -2.38 -18.22 18.48
C ASN A 58 -3.44 -17.30 17.84
N ALA A 59 -4.72 -17.65 17.95
CA ALA A 59 -5.80 -16.90 17.32
C ALA A 59 -5.95 -15.45 17.84
N ALA A 60 -5.63 -15.19 19.11
CA ALA A 60 -5.61 -13.83 19.65
C ALA A 60 -4.44 -13.01 19.10
N ASP A 61 -3.26 -13.63 18.92
CA ASP A 61 -2.07 -12.96 18.38
C ASP A 61 -2.27 -12.50 16.92
N LEU A 62 -3.10 -13.22 16.15
CA LEU A 62 -3.49 -12.80 14.79
C LEU A 62 -4.37 -11.55 14.78
N ILE A 63 -5.22 -11.35 15.79
CA ILE A 63 -6.05 -10.15 15.92
C ILE A 63 -5.17 -8.93 16.21
N ASP A 64 -4.13 -9.14 17.02
CA ASP A 64 -3.17 -8.10 17.42
C ASP A 64 -2.02 -7.91 16.42
N HIS A 65 -2.07 -8.58 15.25
CA HIS A 65 -1.04 -8.43 14.23
C HIS A 65 -0.99 -6.98 13.73
N PRO A 66 0.21 -6.36 13.64
CA PRO A 66 0.33 -4.98 13.18
C PRO A 66 -0.24 -4.77 11.78
N ARG A 67 -0.84 -3.60 11.57
CA ARG A 67 -1.32 -3.18 10.25
C ARG A 67 -0.16 -2.60 9.45
N ARG A 68 0.00 -3.09 8.22
CA ARG A 68 1.00 -2.61 7.26
C ARG A 68 0.82 -1.11 6.96
N ALA A 69 1.90 -0.46 6.56
CA ALA A 69 1.87 0.94 6.14
C ALA A 69 0.97 1.12 4.91
N GLN A 70 0.11 2.14 4.96
CA GLN A 70 -0.93 2.31 3.93
C GLN A 70 -0.47 3.22 2.80
N TRP A 71 -0.69 2.78 1.57
CA TRP A 71 -0.63 3.63 0.40
C TRP A 71 -1.86 4.55 0.32
N ARG A 72 -1.61 5.84 0.12
CA ARG A 72 -2.63 6.89 0.08
C ARG A 72 -2.41 7.78 -1.13
N ALA A 73 -3.48 8.28 -1.71
CA ALA A 73 -3.44 9.28 -2.75
C ALA A 73 -4.09 10.60 -2.32
N HIS A 74 -3.46 11.71 -2.67
CA HIS A 74 -3.96 13.05 -2.38
C HIS A 74 -3.72 13.99 -3.57
N HIS A 75 -4.66 14.91 -3.82
CA HIS A 75 -4.34 16.14 -4.56
C HIS A 75 -3.30 16.92 -3.77
N ASP A 76 -2.47 17.72 -4.45
CA ASP A 76 -1.46 18.56 -3.77
C ASP A 76 -2.11 19.47 -2.71
N ALA A 77 -3.26 20.07 -3.02
CA ALA A 77 -4.03 20.90 -2.09
C ALA A 77 -4.69 20.11 -0.94
N CYS A 78 -4.83 18.79 -1.08
CA CYS A 78 -5.32 17.90 -0.02
C CYS A 78 -4.18 17.25 0.76
N HIS A 79 -2.93 17.41 0.31
CA HIS A 79 -1.76 16.89 0.99
C HIS A 79 -1.38 17.89 2.09
N GLY A 80 -1.45 17.47 3.35
CA GLY A 80 -1.00 18.31 4.46
C GLY A 80 0.50 18.59 4.34
N GLU A 81 0.93 19.79 4.72
CA GLU A 81 2.30 20.30 4.49
C GLU A 81 3.43 19.54 5.22
N THR A 82 3.16 18.46 5.97
CA THR A 82 4.09 17.94 6.98
C THR A 82 4.31 16.43 6.97
N VAL A 83 3.90 15.69 5.94
CA VAL A 83 4.13 14.24 5.92
C VAL A 83 5.44 13.90 5.21
N THR A 84 6.37 13.28 5.92
CA THR A 84 7.56 12.68 5.30
C THR A 84 7.16 11.36 4.64
N THR A 85 7.39 11.29 3.33
CA THR A 85 7.05 10.12 2.51
C THR A 85 8.26 9.22 2.34
N VAL A 86 8.05 7.90 2.38
CA VAL A 86 9.08 6.92 1.97
C VAL A 86 9.22 6.95 0.46
N TYR A 87 8.08 7.05 -0.22
CA TYR A 87 7.98 6.99 -1.66
C TYR A 87 6.73 7.70 -2.15
N GLU A 88 6.82 8.27 -3.35
CA GLU A 88 5.73 8.95 -4.04
C GLU A 88 5.73 8.62 -5.52
N ILE A 89 4.54 8.41 -6.07
CA ILE A 89 4.27 8.23 -7.49
C ILE A 89 3.29 9.32 -7.90
N GLN A 90 3.68 10.17 -8.85
CA GLN A 90 2.80 11.17 -9.41
C GLN A 90 1.59 10.50 -10.08
N ALA A 91 0.37 10.94 -9.80
CA ALA A 91 -0.85 10.27 -10.26
C ALA A 91 -0.93 10.14 -11.78
N HIS A 92 -0.40 11.12 -12.51
CA HIS A 92 -0.33 11.10 -13.97
C HIS A 92 0.58 10.00 -14.55
N ARG A 93 1.38 9.33 -13.73
CA ARG A 93 2.23 8.19 -14.10
C ARG A 93 1.56 6.84 -13.86
N LEU A 94 0.29 6.82 -13.44
CA LEU A 94 -0.51 5.62 -13.15
C LEU A 94 -1.85 5.69 -13.91
N LYS A 95 -1.81 5.87 -15.23
CA LYS A 95 -3.04 6.02 -16.05
C LYS A 95 -3.57 4.69 -16.56
N THR A 96 -2.70 3.69 -16.71
CA THR A 96 -2.99 2.41 -17.35
C THR A 96 -2.60 1.24 -16.45
N TRP A 97 -3.13 0.05 -16.72
CA TRP A 97 -2.67 -1.17 -16.05
C TRP A 97 -1.19 -1.45 -16.32
N ALA A 98 -0.72 -1.14 -17.53
CA ALA A 98 0.69 -1.27 -17.88
C ALA A 98 1.59 -0.36 -17.02
N ASP A 99 1.15 0.88 -16.76
CA ASP A 99 1.86 1.78 -15.84
C ASP A 99 1.92 1.20 -14.43
N LEU A 100 0.79 0.70 -13.92
CA LEU A 100 0.72 0.11 -12.57
C LEU A 100 1.62 -1.13 -12.44
N VAL A 101 1.67 -1.99 -13.45
CA VAL A 101 2.57 -3.16 -13.49
C VAL A 101 4.03 -2.71 -13.54
N SER A 102 4.36 -1.72 -14.37
CA SER A 102 5.73 -1.20 -14.45
C SER A 102 6.19 -0.60 -13.12
N TRP A 103 5.32 0.14 -12.43
CA TRP A 103 5.61 0.67 -11.10
C TRP A 103 5.70 -0.43 -10.05
N THR A 104 4.85 -1.46 -10.11
CA THR A 104 4.94 -2.62 -9.23
C THR A 104 6.30 -3.30 -9.37
N ALA A 105 6.76 -3.55 -10.61
CA ALA A 105 8.08 -4.13 -10.85
C ALA A 105 9.21 -3.27 -10.27
N HIS A 106 9.13 -1.93 -10.43
CA HIS A 106 10.10 -1.02 -9.83
C HIS A 106 10.09 -1.05 -8.30
N LEU A 107 8.90 -1.10 -7.69
CA LEU A 107 8.75 -1.16 -6.24
C LEU A 107 9.21 -2.49 -5.65
N MET A 108 9.12 -3.59 -6.39
CA MET A 108 9.62 -4.91 -5.93
C MET A 108 11.14 -4.94 -5.73
N GLU A 109 11.88 -3.95 -6.23
CA GLU A 109 13.30 -3.75 -5.93
C GLU A 109 13.54 -3.13 -4.55
N LYS A 110 12.47 -2.74 -3.83
CA LYS A 110 12.53 -2.13 -2.50
C LYS A 110 12.24 -3.17 -1.42
N ASP A 111 13.15 -3.28 -0.48
CA ASP A 111 13.05 -4.18 0.68
C ASP A 111 11.84 -3.90 1.56
N TRP A 112 11.46 -2.63 1.71
CA TRP A 112 10.31 -2.20 2.51
C TRP A 112 8.94 -2.42 1.84
N LEU A 113 8.84 -2.80 0.57
CA LEU A 113 7.53 -2.95 -0.09
C LEU A 113 6.65 -4.00 0.60
N GLY A 114 7.28 -5.05 1.13
CA GLY A 114 6.58 -6.09 1.90
C GLY A 114 5.82 -5.53 3.09
N ASP A 115 6.32 -4.46 3.70
CA ASP A 115 5.80 -3.84 4.92
C ASP A 115 4.61 -2.90 4.67
N THR A 116 4.18 -2.76 3.41
CA THR A 116 3.06 -1.90 3.02
C THR A 116 1.85 -2.70 2.56
N ASP A 117 0.69 -2.06 2.43
CA ASP A 117 -0.53 -2.67 1.90
C ASP A 117 -0.57 -2.69 0.35
N TRP A 118 0.58 -2.72 -0.32
CA TRP A 118 0.64 -2.61 -1.79
C TRP A 118 -0.10 -3.78 -2.47
N ALA A 119 0.15 -5.01 -2.03
CA ALA A 119 -0.53 -6.18 -2.59
C ALA A 119 -2.06 -6.14 -2.35
N PRO A 120 -2.58 -5.89 -1.13
CA PRO A 120 -4.01 -5.62 -0.91
C PRO A 120 -4.57 -4.49 -1.78
N LEU A 121 -3.82 -3.40 -1.98
CA LEU A 121 -4.23 -2.27 -2.81
C LEU A 121 -4.41 -2.70 -4.28
N LEU A 122 -3.46 -3.46 -4.84
CA LEU A 122 -3.53 -4.00 -6.20
C LEU A 122 -4.74 -4.93 -6.35
N ASP A 123 -4.90 -5.86 -5.41
CA ASP A 123 -5.99 -6.82 -5.39
C ASP A 123 -7.37 -6.11 -5.37
N ALA A 124 -7.54 -5.12 -4.50
CA ALA A 124 -8.75 -4.30 -4.46
C ALA A 124 -8.95 -3.46 -5.74
N ALA A 125 -7.87 -2.99 -6.37
CA ALA A 125 -7.96 -2.24 -7.64
C ALA A 125 -8.50 -3.12 -8.77
N THR A 126 -8.08 -4.39 -8.86
CA THR A 126 -8.58 -5.33 -9.90
C THR A 126 -10.07 -5.62 -9.77
N ARG A 127 -10.61 -5.58 -8.55
CA ARG A 127 -12.04 -5.76 -8.27
C ARG A 127 -12.86 -4.46 -8.35
N GLY A 128 -12.21 -3.31 -8.51
CA GLY A 128 -12.85 -2.00 -8.42
C GLY A 128 -13.37 -1.65 -7.02
N GLU A 129 -12.85 -2.32 -5.99
CA GLU A 129 -13.20 -2.12 -4.58
C GLU A 129 -12.23 -1.18 -3.85
N SER A 130 -11.10 -0.88 -4.49
CA SER A 130 -10.12 0.05 -3.94
C SER A 130 -10.71 1.46 -3.90
N GLY A 131 -10.69 2.10 -2.72
CA GLY A 131 -11.03 3.52 -2.58
C GLY A 131 -9.94 4.48 -3.07
N THR A 132 -8.83 3.96 -3.60
CA THR A 132 -7.63 4.74 -3.98
C THR A 132 -7.24 4.57 -5.45
N ILE A 133 -7.29 3.36 -6.01
CA ILE A 133 -7.01 3.08 -7.44
C ILE A 133 -8.22 2.34 -8.00
N VAL A 134 -9.01 3.00 -8.84
CA VAL A 134 -10.21 2.40 -9.44
C VAL A 134 -10.06 2.24 -10.95
N PRO A 135 -10.56 1.14 -11.53
CA PRO A 135 -10.70 1.05 -12.99
C PRO A 135 -11.61 2.16 -13.53
N ALA A 136 -11.22 2.79 -14.63
CA ALA A 136 -12.04 3.75 -15.36
C ALA A 136 -13.24 3.10 -16.05
N SER A 137 -13.18 1.79 -16.23
CA SER A 137 -14.27 0.94 -16.71
C SER A 137 -14.23 -0.34 -15.89
N VAL A 138 -15.39 -0.88 -15.50
CA VAL A 138 -15.45 -2.16 -14.78
C VAL A 138 -14.74 -3.23 -15.62
N PRO A 139 -13.66 -3.86 -15.12
CA PRO A 139 -12.93 -4.88 -15.87
C PRO A 139 -13.87 -6.04 -16.16
N ASN A 140 -14.13 -6.32 -17.44
CA ASN A 140 -14.90 -7.51 -17.81
C ASN A 140 -13.94 -8.70 -17.86
N LEU A 141 -13.84 -9.43 -16.75
CA LEU A 141 -12.96 -10.61 -16.63
C LEU A 141 -13.53 -11.86 -17.34
N ASN A 142 -14.70 -11.74 -17.99
CA ASN A 142 -15.40 -12.82 -18.68
C ASN A 142 -15.42 -12.66 -20.21
N ALA A 143 -14.53 -11.82 -20.77
CA ALA A 143 -14.43 -11.60 -22.22
C ALA A 143 -13.44 -12.56 -22.89
#